data_AF-A0A2G9U7X4-F1
#
_entry.id   AF-A0A2G9U7X4-F1
#
_cell.length_a   1.000
_cell.length_b   1.000
_cell.length_c   1.000
_cell.angle_alpha   90.00
_cell.angle_beta   90.00
_cell.angle_gamma   90.00
#
_symmetry.space_group_name_H-M   'P 1'
#
loop_
_entity.id
_entity.type
_entity.pdbx_description
1 polymer ?
#
loop_
_entity_poly.entity_id
_entity_poly.type
_entity_poly.pdbx_seq_one_letter_code
_entity_poly.pdbx_strand_id
1 'polypeptide(L)'
;MLLAFDYTRTFIGLEFMCNAGFEEVVNQWSCLSGIQTTLAYQNCMNKFTYNVAPSNFCSLVDDTGKCLNDAYLNACADRGAGWFGCENFRFTFDQTCWGLRCNVAQN
;
A
#
# COMPACT_ATOMS: atom_id res chain seq x y z
N MET A 1 14.72 -15.54 4.48
CA MET A 1 14.59 -14.25 5.19
C MET A 1 13.47 -13.39 4.59
N LEU A 2 12.37 -13.99 4.10
CA LEU A 2 11.18 -13.27 3.60
C LEU A 2 10.02 -13.38 4.61
N LEU A 3 9.85 -14.58 5.20
CA LEU A 3 8.74 -14.91 6.11
C LEU A 3 8.55 -13.97 7.30
N ALA A 4 9.63 -13.50 7.94
CA ALA A 4 9.51 -12.63 9.12
C ALA A 4 9.06 -11.21 8.74
N PHE A 5 9.54 -10.68 7.63
CA PHE A 5 9.13 -9.37 7.12
C PHE A 5 7.68 -9.42 6.63
N ASP A 6 7.34 -10.46 5.86
CA ASP A 6 5.98 -10.67 5.36
C ASP A 6 5.00 -10.83 6.53
N TYR A 7 5.38 -11.58 7.58
CA TYR A 7 4.60 -11.73 8.80
C TYR A 7 4.32 -10.36 9.45
N THR A 8 5.36 -9.60 9.78
CA THR A 8 5.19 -8.29 10.43
C THR A 8 4.34 -7.34 9.58
N ARG A 9 4.57 -7.32 8.26
CA ARG A 9 3.76 -6.54 7.32
C ARG A 9 2.30 -6.96 7.33
N THR A 10 2.00 -8.26 7.40
CA THR A 10 0.61 -8.74 7.49
C THR A 10 -0.07 -8.21 8.75
N PHE A 11 0.57 -8.28 9.92
CA PHE A 11 -0.03 -7.78 11.17
C PHE A 11 -0.27 -6.27 11.14
N ILE A 12 0.70 -5.50 10.66
CA ILE A 12 0.56 -4.04 10.56
C ILE A 12 -0.52 -3.66 9.53
N GLY A 13 -0.61 -4.40 8.41
CA GLY A 13 -1.68 -4.19 7.43
C GLY A 13 -3.07 -4.48 8.01
N LEU A 14 -3.21 -5.56 8.80
CA LEU A 14 -4.46 -5.87 9.49
C LEU A 14 -4.83 -4.78 10.52
N GLU A 15 -3.84 -4.26 11.26
CA GLU A 15 -4.05 -3.15 12.19
C GLU A 15 -4.55 -1.91 11.46
N PHE A 16 -3.96 -1.55 10.32
CA PHE A 16 -4.43 -0.45 9.49
C PHE A 16 -5.87 -0.68 9.01
N MET A 17 -6.17 -1.86 8.48
CA MET A 17 -7.50 -2.22 7.97
C MET A 17 -8.58 -2.14 9.05
N CYS A 18 -8.27 -2.46 10.30
CA CYS A 18 -9.21 -2.38 11.42
C CYS A 18 -9.33 -0.97 12.02
N ASN A 19 -8.47 -0.03 11.65
CA ASN A 19 -8.46 1.34 12.17
C ASN A 19 -8.69 2.36 11.04
N ALA A 20 -7.64 3.04 10.57
CA ALA A 20 -7.75 4.11 9.60
C ALA A 20 -8.34 3.65 8.25
N GLY A 21 -8.11 2.40 7.85
CA GLY A 21 -8.65 1.82 6.62
C GLY A 21 -10.05 1.20 6.77
N PHE A 22 -10.66 1.24 7.96
CA PHE A 22 -11.89 0.49 8.25
C PHE A 22 -13.06 0.86 7.34
N GLU A 23 -13.26 2.16 7.10
CA GLU A 23 -14.34 2.66 6.24
C GLU A 23 -14.23 2.09 4.81
N GLU A 24 -13.01 2.09 4.26
CA GLU A 24 -12.74 1.57 2.92
C GLU A 24 -12.97 0.05 2.84
N VAL A 25 -12.52 -0.68 3.86
CA VAL A 25 -12.73 -2.13 3.92
C VAL A 25 -14.22 -2.47 3.98
N VAL A 26 -14.99 -1.84 4.86
CA VAL A 26 -16.42 -2.14 5.00
C VAL A 26 -17.21 -1.78 3.73
N ASN A 27 -16.86 -0.68 3.08
CA ASN A 27 -17.61 -0.18 1.93
C ASN A 27 -17.30 -0.91 0.62
N GLN A 28 -16.07 -1.40 0.43
CA GLN A 28 -15.62 -1.91 -0.87
C GLN A 28 -14.68 -3.12 -0.82
N TRP A 29 -14.74 -3.94 0.24
CA TRP A 29 -13.90 -5.13 0.40
C TRP A 29 -13.82 -6.03 -0.84
N SER A 30 -14.96 -6.28 -1.50
CA SER A 30 -15.05 -7.15 -2.68
C SER A 30 -14.13 -6.71 -3.81
N CYS A 31 -13.88 -5.41 -3.94
CA CYS A 31 -12.88 -4.90 -4.86
C CYS A 31 -11.47 -4.98 -4.25
N LEU A 32 -11.30 -4.45 -3.03
CA LEU A 32 -9.98 -4.33 -2.38
C LEU A 32 -9.24 -5.66 -2.23
N SER A 33 -9.96 -6.74 -1.91
CA SER A 33 -9.36 -8.06 -1.63
C SER A 33 -8.79 -8.77 -2.87
N GLY A 34 -9.18 -8.33 -4.07
CA GLY A 34 -8.72 -8.94 -5.33
C GLY A 34 -7.50 -8.24 -5.95
N ILE A 35 -7.15 -7.04 -5.49
CA ILE A 35 -6.16 -6.21 -6.18
C ILE A 35 -4.76 -6.81 -6.11
N GLN A 36 -4.43 -7.54 -5.04
CA GLN A 36 -3.11 -8.14 -4.85
C GLN A 36 -2.78 -9.18 -5.93
N THR A 37 -3.78 -9.74 -6.62
CA THR A 37 -3.57 -10.68 -7.72
C THR A 37 -3.42 -10.00 -9.09
N THR A 38 -3.60 -8.69 -9.16
CA THR A 38 -3.48 -7.93 -10.40
C THR A 38 -2.02 -7.69 -10.78
N LEU A 39 -1.73 -7.60 -12.08
CA LEU A 39 -0.40 -7.29 -12.57
C LEU A 39 0.06 -5.89 -12.14
N ALA A 40 -0.86 -4.92 -12.04
CA ALA A 40 -0.54 -3.56 -11.60
C ALA A 40 0.05 -3.57 -10.17
N TYR A 41 -0.64 -4.24 -9.24
CA TYR A 41 -0.14 -4.40 -7.87
C TYR A 41 1.21 -5.14 -7.83
N GLN A 42 1.30 -6.26 -8.53
CA GLN A 42 2.53 -7.07 -8.56
C GLN A 42 3.72 -6.28 -9.10
N ASN A 43 3.51 -5.46 -10.13
CA ASN A 43 4.56 -4.59 -10.67
C ASN A 43 5.05 -3.57 -9.64
N CYS A 44 4.15 -2.93 -8.89
CA CYS A 44 4.53 -2.01 -7.80
C CYS A 44 5.38 -2.73 -6.75
N MET A 45 4.91 -3.90 -6.30
CA MET A 45 5.59 -4.68 -5.27
C MET A 45 6.94 -5.24 -5.74
N ASN A 46 7.02 -5.73 -6.97
CA ASN A 46 8.26 -6.23 -7.55
C ASN A 46 9.29 -5.11 -7.69
N LYS A 47 8.87 -3.91 -8.11
CA LYS A 47 9.75 -2.74 -8.18
C LYS A 47 10.35 -2.43 -6.80
N PHE A 48 9.55 -2.46 -5.73
CA PHE A 48 10.05 -2.30 -4.36
C PHE A 48 11.04 -3.40 -4.00
N THR A 49 10.61 -4.67 -4.07
CA THR A 49 11.38 -5.83 -3.62
C THR A 49 12.74 -5.95 -4.30
N TYR A 50 12.83 -5.64 -5.60
CA TYR A 50 14.07 -5.81 -6.36
C TYR A 50 15.01 -4.59 -6.35
N ASN A 51 14.51 -3.39 -5.99
CA ASN A 51 15.31 -2.17 -6.07
C ASN A 51 15.53 -1.47 -4.72
N VAL A 52 14.96 -2.01 -3.64
CA VAL A 52 15.12 -1.44 -2.30
C VAL A 52 16.57 -1.58 -1.82
N ALA A 53 17.15 -0.47 -1.39
CA ALA A 53 18.47 -0.38 -0.82
C ALA A 53 18.46 0.64 0.32
N PRO A 54 19.42 0.58 1.27
CA PRO A 54 19.47 1.54 2.37
C PRO A 54 19.53 3.01 1.91
N SER A 55 20.17 3.29 0.77
CA SER A 55 20.35 4.64 0.23
C SER A 55 19.09 5.24 -0.39
N ASN A 56 18.11 4.42 -0.81
CA ASN A 56 16.89 4.87 -1.47
C ASN A 56 15.61 4.46 -0.75
N PHE A 57 15.72 3.84 0.44
CA PHE A 57 14.64 3.15 1.13
C PHE A 57 13.35 3.97 1.20
N CYS A 58 13.37 5.15 1.81
CA CYS A 58 12.16 5.96 1.98
C CYS A 58 11.64 6.58 0.67
N SER A 59 12.52 6.88 -0.29
CA SER A 59 12.08 7.31 -1.62
C SER A 59 11.34 6.19 -2.33
N LEU A 60 11.82 4.95 -2.21
CA LEU A 60 11.18 3.80 -2.85
C LEU A 60 9.88 3.41 -2.13
N VAL A 61 9.79 3.60 -0.81
CA VAL A 61 8.52 3.47 -0.07
C VAL A 61 7.49 4.46 -0.60
N ASP A 62 7.85 5.73 -0.77
CA ASP A 62 6.96 6.77 -1.31
C ASP A 62 6.51 6.45 -2.74
N ASP A 63 7.45 6.12 -3.62
CA ASP A 63 7.16 5.74 -5.01
C ASP A 63 6.25 4.50 -5.09
N THR A 64 6.47 3.51 -4.22
CA THR A 64 5.65 2.30 -4.18
C THR A 64 4.25 2.62 -3.65
N GLY A 65 4.13 3.47 -2.64
CA GLY A 65 2.83 3.96 -2.15
C GLY A 65 2.03 4.63 -3.24
N LYS A 66 2.65 5.54 -4.01
CA LYS A 66 2.01 6.21 -5.17
C LYS A 66 1.60 5.21 -6.25
N CYS A 67 2.46 4.24 -6.58
CA CYS A 67 2.13 3.18 -7.53
C CYS A 67 0.91 2.36 -7.08
N LEU A 68 0.85 2.03 -5.78
CA LEU A 68 -0.29 1.32 -5.20
C LEU A 68 -1.55 2.18 -5.14
N ASN A 69 -1.42 3.50 -4.97
CA ASN A 69 -2.54 4.42 -5.11
C ASN A 69 -3.21 4.28 -6.48
N ASP A 70 -2.41 4.39 -7.55
CA ASP A 70 -2.91 4.25 -8.92
C ASP A 70 -3.47 2.86 -9.19
N ALA A 71 -2.81 1.80 -8.70
CA ALA A 71 -3.27 0.43 -8.89
C ALA A 71 -4.67 0.20 -8.26
N TYR A 72 -4.88 0.70 -7.05
CA TYR A 72 -6.17 0.56 -6.37
C TYR A 72 -7.25 1.48 -6.92
N LEU A 73 -6.90 2.75 -7.20
CA LEU A 73 -7.79 3.70 -7.84
C LEU A 73 -8.33 3.16 -9.16
N ASN A 74 -7.46 2.64 -10.03
CA ASN A 74 -7.86 2.15 -11.34
C ASN A 74 -8.66 0.84 -11.26
N ALA A 75 -8.37 -0.02 -10.27
CA ALA A 75 -9.07 -1.28 -10.11
C ALA A 75 -10.49 -1.11 -9.55
N CYS A 76 -10.68 -0.22 -8.57
CA CYS A 76 -11.99 0.01 -7.94
C CYS A 76 -12.75 1.21 -8.50
N ALA A 77 -12.11 2.02 -9.35
CA ALA A 77 -12.65 3.30 -9.82
C ALA A 77 -13.08 4.24 -8.66
N ASP A 78 -12.39 4.14 -7.53
CA ASP A 78 -12.72 4.83 -6.29
C ASP A 78 -11.46 5.46 -5.66
N ARG A 79 -11.56 6.73 -5.25
CA ARG A 79 -10.41 7.46 -4.71
C ARG A 79 -10.03 7.02 -3.29
N GLY A 80 -11.00 6.57 -2.51
CA GLY A 80 -10.79 5.96 -1.20
C GLY A 80 -10.01 4.66 -1.33
N ALA A 81 -10.27 3.85 -2.36
CA ALA A 81 -9.49 2.66 -2.67
C ALA A 81 -8.02 3.01 -2.97
N GLY A 82 -7.78 4.04 -3.78
CA GLY A 82 -6.43 4.54 -4.07
C GLY A 82 -5.68 4.96 -2.80
N TRP A 83 -6.33 5.79 -1.97
CA TRP A 83 -5.79 6.18 -0.68
C TRP A 83 -5.48 4.96 0.21
N PHE A 84 -6.42 4.02 0.32
CA PHE A 84 -6.28 2.78 1.08
C PHE A 84 -5.06 1.97 0.63
N GLY A 85 -4.90 1.75 -0.67
CA GLY A 85 -3.79 0.96 -1.23
C GLY A 85 -2.42 1.54 -0.89
N CYS A 86 -2.31 2.87 -0.93
CA CYS A 86 -1.09 3.58 -0.55
C CYS A 86 -0.84 3.53 0.96
N GLU A 87 -1.83 3.87 1.79
CA GLU A 87 -1.65 3.92 3.25
C GLU A 87 -1.38 2.52 3.83
N ASN A 88 -2.08 1.49 3.37
CA ASN A 88 -1.87 0.12 3.85
C ASN A 88 -0.41 -0.35 3.66
N PHE A 89 0.24 0.08 2.57
CA PHE A 89 1.66 -0.18 2.36
C PHE A 89 2.55 0.75 3.19
N ARG A 90 2.32 2.06 3.12
CA ARG A 90 3.12 3.09 3.79
C ARG A 90 3.16 2.90 5.31
N PHE A 91 2.03 2.51 5.92
CA PHE A 91 1.87 2.34 7.37
C PHE A 91 2.87 1.33 7.95
N THR A 92 3.29 0.33 7.16
CA THR A 92 4.34 -0.63 7.54
C THR A 92 5.69 0.04 7.83
N PHE A 93 5.93 1.23 7.28
CA PHE A 93 7.22 1.93 7.33
C PHE A 93 7.15 3.26 8.07
N ASP A 94 6.04 3.59 8.72
CA ASP A 94 5.81 4.90 9.33
C ASP A 94 6.89 5.26 10.38
N GLN A 95 7.34 4.26 11.15
CA GLN A 95 8.41 4.44 12.14
C GLN A 95 9.80 4.65 11.53
N THR A 96 10.01 4.31 10.26
CA THR A 96 11.32 4.43 9.58
C THR A 96 11.35 5.62 8.62
N CYS A 97 10.25 5.86 7.90
CA CYS A 97 10.14 6.87 6.85
C CYS A 97 9.12 7.93 7.24
N TRP A 98 9.56 8.85 8.10
CA TRP A 98 8.69 9.84 8.71
C TRP A 98 8.24 10.90 7.70
N GLY A 99 6.98 11.31 7.80
CA GLY A 99 6.43 12.42 7.02
C GLY A 99 5.93 12.06 5.62
N LEU A 100 6.07 10.81 5.18
CA LEU A 100 5.40 10.33 3.97
C LEU A 100 3.89 10.34 4.18
N ARG A 101 3.14 10.71 3.14
CA ARG A 101 1.67 10.78 3.17
C ARG A 101 1.08 10.29 1.86
N CYS A 102 0.00 9.54 1.95
CA CYS A 102 -0.82 9.20 0.80
C CYS A 102 -1.94 10.22 0.69
N ASN A 103 -1.93 10.99 -0.39
CA ASN A 103 -3.04 11.86 -0.71
C ASN A 103 -4.14 11.04 -1.40
N VAL A 104 -5.39 11.41 -1.14
CA VAL A 104 -6.51 10.96 -1.97
C VAL A 104 -6.25 11.46 -3.40
N ALA A 105 -6.31 10.56 -4.39
CA ALA A 105 -6.04 10.91 -5.78
C ALA A 105 -6.89 12.13 -6.18
N GLN A 106 -6.24 13.20 -6.64
CA GLN A 106 -6.93 14.36 -7.21
C GLN A 106 -7.06 14.14 -8.71
N ASN A 107 -8.26 14.33 -9.25
CA ASN A 107 -8.54 14.24 -10.68
C ASN A 107 -7.59 15.11 -11.52
#